data_AF-A0A3B9ATF4-F1
#
_entry.id   AF-A0A3B9ATF4-F1
#
_cell.length_a   1.000
_cell.length_b   1.000
_cell.length_c   1.000
_cell.angle_alpha   90.00
_cell.angle_beta   90.00
_cell.angle_gamma   90.00
#
_symmetry.space_group_name_H-M   'P 1'
#
loop_
_entity.id
_entity.type
_entity.pdbx_description
1 polymer ?
#
loop_
_entity_poly.entity_id
_entity_poly.type
_entity_poly.pdbx_seq_one_letter_code
_entity_poly.pdbx_strand_id
1 'polypeptide(L)' 'FKFVYTDDQPLWDKMKAIATKIYGASDIIADSDVRARIKKLQEEYGHYPVCVAKTQYSFSTDP' A
#
# COMPACT_ATOMS: atom_id res chain seq x y z
N PHE A 1 -15.22 0.89 15.80
CA PHE A 1 -14.18 0.27 14.94
C PHE A 1 -14.21 0.94 13.56
N LYS A 2 -13.06 1.24 12.93
CA LYS A 2 -12.97 1.89 11.61
C LYS A 2 -11.74 1.34 10.86
N PHE A 3 -11.86 1.10 9.56
CA PHE A 3 -10.73 0.74 8.68
C PHE A 3 -9.91 1.98 8.29
N VAL A 4 -8.65 1.77 7.91
CA VAL A 4 -7.71 2.86 7.56
C VAL A 4 -7.87 3.43 6.15
N TYR A 5 -8.55 2.70 5.28
CA TYR A 5 -8.96 3.06 3.93
C TYR A 5 -10.36 2.49 3.62
N THR A 6 -10.97 2.95 2.55
CA THR A 6 -12.24 2.43 2.00
C THR A 6 -11.97 1.54 0.77
N ASP A 7 -12.91 0.65 0.43
CA ASP A 7 -12.71 -0.34 -0.64
C ASP A 7 -12.62 0.27 -2.05
N ASP A 8 -13.18 1.46 -2.23
CA ASP A 8 -13.14 2.24 -3.48
C ASP A 8 -11.83 3.01 -3.68
N GLN A 9 -10.96 3.08 -2.67
CA GLN A 9 -9.67 3.75 -2.83
C GLN A 9 -8.76 3.00 -3.81
N PRO A 10 -7.96 3.71 -4.62
CA PRO A 10 -6.94 3.10 -5.45
C PRO A 10 -5.96 2.25 -4.62
N LEU A 11 -5.47 1.15 -5.18
CA LEU A 11 -4.50 0.24 -4.56
C LEU A 11 -3.26 0.98 -4.05
N TRP A 12 -2.80 1.99 -4.79
CA TRP A 12 -1.69 2.84 -4.36
C TRP A 12 -2.02 3.62 -3.08
N ASP A 13 -3.21 4.20 -3.01
CA ASP A 13 -3.65 4.99 -1.86
C ASP A 13 -3.96 4.10 -0.65
N LYS A 14 -4.51 2.90 -0.88
CA LYS A 14 -4.64 1.86 0.15
C LYS A 14 -3.28 1.53 0.77
N MET A 15 -2.25 1.30 -0.06
CA MET A 15 -0.89 1.05 0.40
C MET A 15 -0.31 2.26 1.16
N LYS A 16 -0.51 3.48 0.65
CA LYS A 16 -0.07 4.71 1.31
C LYS A 16 -0.74 4.91 2.67
N ALA A 17 -2.03 4.60 2.77
CA ALA A 17 -2.78 4.67 4.02
C ALA A 17 -2.22 3.69 5.07
N ILE A 18 -1.89 2.46 4.67
CA ILE A 18 -1.24 1.48 5.55
C ILE A 18 0.13 2.03 6.00
N ALA A 19 0.98 2.44 5.06
CA ALA A 19 2.33 2.89 5.36
C ALA A 19 2.36 4.10 6.32
N THR A 20 1.52 5.11 6.06
CA THR A 20 1.52 6.36 6.83
C THR A 20 0.79 6.23 8.17
N LYS A 21 -0.36 5.53 8.20
CA LYS A 21 -1.20 5.48 9.41
C LYS A 21 -0.87 4.32 10.34
N ILE A 22 -0.33 3.21 9.82
CA ILE A 22 0.01 2.03 10.62
C ILE A 22 1.52 1.95 10.86
N TYR A 23 2.34 2.18 9.83
CA TYR A 23 3.80 2.04 9.96
C TYR A 23 4.52 3.36 10.29
N GLY A 24 3.82 4.50 10.26
CA GLY A 24 4.40 5.81 10.56
C GLY A 24 5.40 6.31 9.50
N ALA A 25 5.35 5.76 8.28
CA ALA A 25 6.17 6.22 7.18
C ALA A 25 5.69 7.61 6.69
N SER A 26 6.61 8.43 6.21
CA SER A 26 6.26 9.75 5.64
C SER A 26 5.57 9.62 4.28
N ASP A 27 6.02 8.67 3.44
CA ASP A 27 5.40 8.36 2.15
C ASP A 27 5.80 6.94 1.67
N ILE A 28 5.27 6.53 0.52
CA ILE A 28 5.66 5.33 -0.21
C ILE A 28 6.32 5.69 -1.54
N ILE A 29 7.38 4.98 -1.88
CA ILE A 29 8.11 5.11 -3.13
C ILE A 29 8.22 3.74 -3.81
N ALA A 30 8.22 3.74 -5.14
CA ALA A 30 8.45 2.55 -5.95
C ALA A 30 9.01 2.98 -7.31
N ASP A 31 9.75 2.09 -7.97
CA ASP A 31 10.22 2.31 -9.34
C ASP A 31 9.06 2.37 -10.35
N SER A 32 9.37 2.77 -11.59
CA SER A 32 8.39 2.90 -12.67
C SER A 32 7.68 1.60 -13.00
N ASP A 33 8.38 0.46 -12.89
CA ASP A 33 7.88 -0.84 -13.30
C ASP A 33 6.83 -1.36 -12.32
N VAL A 34 7.08 -1.17 -11.02
CA VAL A 34 6.13 -1.44 -9.94
C VAL A 34 4.91 -0.52 -10.07
N ARG A 35 5.10 0.78 -10.34
CA ARG A 35 3.98 1.71 -10.55
C ARG A 35 3.11 1.30 -11.75
N ALA A 36 3.73 0.88 -12.85
CA ALA A 36 3.02 0.38 -14.02
C ALA A 36 2.24 -0.90 -13.72
N ARG A 37 2.84 -1.83 -12.95
CA ARG A 37 2.17 -3.07 -12.54
C ARG A 37 0.97 -2.80 -11.61
N ILE A 38 1.11 -1.89 -10.66
CA ILE A 38 0.00 -1.49 -9.78
C ILE A 38 -1.13 -0.86 -10.60
N LYS A 39 -0.81 -0.04 -11.62
CA LYS A 39 -1.82 0.52 -12.52
C LYS A 39 -2.58 -0.56 -13.27
N LYS A 40 -1.91 -1.59 -13.79
CA LYS A 40 -2.58 -2.74 -14.43
C LYS A 40 -3.48 -3.49 -13.43
N LEU A 41 -2.96 -3.76 -12.23
CA LEU A 41 -3.75 -4.43 -11.19
C LEU A 41 -4.95 -3.60 -10.74
N GLN A 42 -4.85 -2.27 -10.77
CA GLN A 42 -5.95 -1.37 -10.42
C GLN A 42 -7.17 -1.58 -11.32
N GLU A 43 -6.95 -1.81 -12.62
CA GLU A 43 -8.01 -1.94 -13.62
C GLU A 43 -8.88 -3.17 -13.38
N GLU A 44 -8.28 -4.29 -12.95
CA GLU A 44 -8.99 -5.55 -12.73
C GLU A 44 -9.33 -5.82 -11.25
N TYR A 45 -8.46 -5.38 -10.32
CA TYR A 45 -8.48 -5.78 -8.91
C TYR A 45 -8.55 -4.60 -7.94
N GLY A 46 -8.84 -3.39 -8.41
CA GLY A 46 -8.81 -2.17 -7.60
C GLY A 46 -9.63 -2.20 -6.31
N HIS A 47 -10.72 -2.97 -6.30
CA HIS A 47 -11.63 -3.11 -5.17
C HIS A 47 -11.12 -4.06 -4.07
N TYR A 48 -10.14 -4.92 -4.36
CA TYR A 48 -9.61 -5.85 -3.36
C TYR A 48 -8.82 -5.14 -2.25
N PRO A 49 -8.71 -5.75 -1.06
CA PRO A 49 -7.87 -5.25 0.02
C PRO A 49 -6.37 -5.48 -0.29
N VAL A 50 -5.51 -4.74 0.41
CA VAL A 50 -4.05 -4.82 0.25
C VAL A 50 -3.42 -5.66 1.38
N CYS A 51 -2.57 -6.62 1.00
CA CYS A 51 -1.73 -7.38 1.92
C CYS A 51 -0.27 -6.93 1.79
N VAL A 52 0.36 -6.55 2.90
CA VAL A 52 1.76 -6.09 2.93
C VAL A 52 2.65 -7.18 3.48
N ALA A 53 3.48 -7.77 2.62
CA ALA A 53 4.54 -8.69 3.03
C ALA A 53 5.83 -7.89 3.33
N LYS A 54 6.09 -7.63 4.61
CA LYS A 54 7.31 -6.95 5.09
C LYS A 54 7.99 -7.75 6.20
N THR A 55 9.24 -7.41 6.50
CA THR A 55 9.96 -7.96 7.66
C THR A 55 9.22 -7.63 8.97
N GLN A 56 9.10 -8.61 9.86
CA GLN A 56 8.40 -8.46 11.14
C GLN A 56 9.22 -7.74 12.22
N TYR A 57 10.53 -7.55 12.00
CA TYR A 57 11.47 -7.03 13.00
C TYR A 57 11.64 -5.51 13.02
N SER A 58 11.12 -4.82 12.01
CA SER A 58 11.26 -3.37 11.87
C SER A 58 9.92 -2.79 11.42
N PHE A 59 9.58 -1.59 11.86
CA PHE A 59 8.50 -0.82 11.23
C PHE A 59 8.96 -0.21 9.89
N SER A 60 10.27 -0.11 9.67
CA SER A 60 10.89 0.30 8.41
C SER A 60 11.17 -0.90 7.50
N THR A 61 11.50 -0.60 6.23
CA THR A 61 12.05 -1.55 5.25
C THR A 61 13.58 -1.45 5.13
N ASP A 62 14.22 -0.65 5.98
CA ASP A 62 15.67 -0.67 6.22
C ASP A 62 15.96 -1.51 7.48
N PRO A 63 16.92 -2.47 7.46
CA PRO A 63 17.45 -3.11 8.67
C PRO A 63 18.11 -2.13 9.64
#